data_AF-A0AAU3HFQ4-F1
#
_entry.id   AF-A0AAU3HFQ4-F1
#
_cell.length_a   1.000
_cell.length_b   1.000
_cell.length_c   1.000
_cell.angle_alpha   90.00
_cell.angle_beta   90.00
_cell.angle_gamma   90.00
#
_symmetry.space_group_name_H-M   'P 1'
#
loop_
_entity.id
_entity.type
_entity.pdbx_description
1 polymer ?
#
loop_
_entity_poly.entity_id
_entity_poly.type
_entity_poly.pdbx_seq_one_letter_code
_entity_poly.pdbx_strand_id
1 'polypeptide(L)'
;MRARSRLVAGAFGALVAAGLLTGCGDAGSSGTDAPEAGASGAGCAPVAGDQFVVLTDDKKLQNTDNVLPAINKKAATPQLVAALDKVSAKLDTPKLIQLNRAVDVDRKTPQVAAQEFAGANGVTDGIEKGPGGQVTVGAGNFSESQTVAELYKIALTAAGYQVKVQTIGNRELYEPALEKGQIQVVPEYAATMAEFLNTKANGKDAQPISSPELEKTVAALKTEGDKSGLVFGQPSQAQDQNAFAVTKAFADKYGVSTLSDLAAKCSGQATVLAGPPECPQRPKCQAGLVEVYDFKAGSFSSLDAGGPQTKNALKTGSASVGLVFSSDAALATS
;
A
#
# COMPACT_ATOMS: atom_id res chain seq x y z
N MET A 1 -71.27 6.94 40.20
CA MET A 1 -72.03 8.21 40.32
C MET A 1 -71.36 9.26 39.44
N ARG A 2 -72.18 9.91 38.61
CA ARG A 2 -71.95 11.12 37.80
C ARG A 2 -70.91 11.10 36.66
N ALA A 3 -71.48 11.25 35.47
CA ALA A 3 -70.89 11.50 34.17
C ALA A 3 -70.59 12.99 33.92
N ARG A 4 -69.90 13.25 32.80
CA ARG A 4 -69.99 14.37 31.81
C ARG A 4 -68.58 14.91 31.49
N SER A 5 -68.05 14.72 30.28
CA SER A 5 -68.40 15.29 28.97
C SER A 5 -67.95 16.74 28.76
N ARG A 6 -67.01 16.87 27.80
CA ARG A 6 -67.02 17.76 26.61
C ARG A 6 -66.59 19.25 26.70
N LEU A 7 -65.87 19.64 25.62
CA LEU A 7 -65.80 20.95 24.93
C LEU A 7 -65.01 22.04 25.71
N VAL A 8 -64.30 23.04 25.15
CA VAL A 8 -64.16 23.66 23.82
C VAL A 8 -63.05 24.73 23.88
N ALA A 9 -62.48 25.11 22.70
CA ALA A 9 -61.81 26.38 22.32
C ALA A 9 -60.72 26.97 23.25
N GLY A 10 -59.63 27.57 22.79
CA GLY A 10 -59.42 28.40 21.61
C GLY A 10 -58.90 29.77 22.08
N ALA A 11 -58.01 30.36 21.28
CA ALA A 11 -57.64 31.78 21.23
C ALA A 11 -56.66 32.38 22.28
N PHE A 12 -55.52 32.83 21.71
CA PHE A 12 -54.84 34.12 21.90
C PHE A 12 -54.19 34.48 23.25
N GLY A 13 -52.94 34.94 23.15
CA GLY A 13 -52.32 35.80 24.18
C GLY A 13 -50.81 35.69 24.21
N ALA A 14 -50.13 36.44 23.36
CA ALA A 14 -48.70 36.68 23.47
C ALA A 14 -48.41 37.48 24.75
N LEU A 15 -47.37 37.10 25.50
CA LEU A 15 -46.60 38.05 26.31
C LEU A 15 -45.21 37.47 26.63
N VAL A 16 -44.22 38.23 26.19
CA VAL A 16 -42.79 38.07 26.39
C VAL A 16 -42.46 38.32 27.86
N ALA A 17 -41.72 37.42 28.49
CA ALA A 17 -40.94 37.74 29.68
C ALA A 17 -39.67 36.89 29.68
N ALA A 18 -38.54 37.60 29.69
CA ALA A 18 -37.18 37.08 29.67
C ALA A 18 -36.90 36.17 30.87
N GLY A 19 -36.33 34.99 30.60
CA GLY A 19 -35.68 34.14 31.58
C GLY A 19 -34.23 33.90 31.15
N LEU A 20 -33.31 34.64 31.77
CA LEU A 20 -31.88 34.31 31.79
C LEU A 20 -31.73 33.00 32.57
N LEU A 21 -31.48 31.89 31.85
CA LEU A 21 -30.92 30.68 32.44
C LEU A 21 -29.48 30.57 31.94
N THR A 22 -28.57 30.92 32.85
CA THR A 22 -27.16 30.53 32.81
C THR A 22 -27.05 29.01 32.71
N GLY A 23 -26.55 28.55 31.57
CA GLY A 23 -26.22 27.15 31.33
C GLY A 23 -25.12 27.08 30.28
N CYS A 24 -23.91 27.57 30.62
CA CYS A 24 -22.71 27.22 29.86
C CYS A 24 -22.39 25.76 30.15
N GLY A 25 -22.88 24.86 29.29
CA GLY A 25 -22.21 23.60 29.02
C GLY A 25 -21.37 23.82 27.76
N ASP A 26 -20.05 23.79 27.89
CA ASP A 26 -19.14 23.78 26.74
C ASP A 26 -19.42 22.53 25.90
N ALA A 27 -19.91 22.74 24.69
CA ALA A 27 -19.98 21.70 23.68
C ALA A 27 -18.58 21.47 23.12
N GLY A 28 -18.13 20.21 23.18
CA GLY A 28 -16.84 19.76 22.67
C GLY A 28 -16.60 20.21 21.24
N SER A 29 -15.47 20.86 21.04
CA SER A 29 -14.89 21.17 19.75
C SER A 29 -14.60 19.85 19.01
N SER A 30 -15.47 19.47 18.09
CA SER A 30 -15.13 18.51 17.05
C SER A 30 -14.15 19.19 16.11
N GLY A 31 -12.85 18.98 16.35
CA GLY A 31 -11.74 19.47 15.52
C GLY A 31 -11.73 18.80 14.14
N THR A 32 -12.72 19.10 13.32
CA THR A 32 -12.65 18.93 11.88
C THR A 32 -12.45 20.30 11.27
N ASP A 33 -11.20 20.77 11.27
CA ASP A 33 -10.84 21.84 10.36
C ASP A 33 -11.13 21.35 8.94
N ALA A 34 -11.94 22.12 8.21
CA ALA A 34 -12.16 21.89 6.79
C ALA A 34 -10.80 21.92 6.07
N PRO A 35 -10.56 21.07 5.06
CA PRO A 35 -9.30 21.10 4.33
C PRO A 35 -9.07 22.49 3.75
N GLU A 36 -7.79 22.91 3.74
CA GLU A 36 -7.34 24.21 3.23
C GLU A 36 -7.94 24.53 1.86
N ALA A 37 -8.19 25.83 1.65
CA ALA A 37 -8.77 26.48 0.48
C ALA A 37 -8.84 25.61 -0.79
N GLY A 38 -10.07 25.31 -1.22
CA GLY A 38 -10.37 24.50 -2.41
C GLY A 38 -9.57 24.91 -3.64
N ALA A 39 -9.28 23.93 -4.48
CA ALA A 39 -8.39 24.06 -5.62
C ALA A 39 -8.70 25.30 -6.49
N SER A 40 -7.71 26.19 -6.65
CA SER A 40 -7.80 27.33 -7.56
C SER A 40 -7.42 26.87 -8.97
N GLY A 41 -8.42 26.64 -9.83
CA GLY A 41 -8.20 26.18 -11.21
C GLY A 41 -9.35 25.31 -11.70
N ALA A 42 -9.50 25.19 -13.02
CA ALA A 42 -10.56 24.36 -13.62
C ALA A 42 -10.36 22.87 -13.29
N GLY A 43 -9.11 22.39 -13.25
CA GLY A 43 -8.79 20.98 -13.07
C GLY A 43 -9.11 20.13 -14.30
N CYS A 44 -8.96 18.82 -14.16
CA CYS A 44 -9.19 17.83 -15.21
C CYS A 44 -10.33 16.90 -14.79
N ALA A 45 -11.45 16.99 -15.51
CA ALA A 45 -12.59 16.11 -15.30
C ALA A 45 -12.18 14.63 -15.48
N PRO A 46 -12.79 13.70 -14.71
CA PRO A 46 -12.56 12.28 -14.90
C PRO A 46 -12.76 11.83 -16.36
N VAL A 47 -12.00 10.82 -16.78
CA VAL A 47 -12.16 10.19 -18.09
C VAL A 47 -12.25 8.68 -17.89
N ALA A 48 -13.39 8.10 -18.25
CA ALA A 48 -13.63 6.67 -18.19
C ALA A 48 -12.66 5.89 -19.09
N GLY A 49 -12.32 4.66 -18.70
CA GLY A 49 -11.45 3.79 -19.47
C GLY A 49 -11.01 2.54 -18.69
N ASP A 50 -10.86 1.43 -19.40
CA ASP A 50 -10.55 0.13 -18.79
C ASP A 50 -9.07 -0.11 -18.47
N GLN A 51 -8.19 0.70 -19.09
CA GLN A 51 -6.75 0.63 -18.90
C GLN A 51 -6.28 1.73 -17.95
N PHE A 52 -5.41 1.38 -17.01
CA PHE A 52 -4.82 2.30 -16.05
C PHE A 52 -3.35 2.53 -16.33
N VAL A 53 -2.87 3.71 -15.92
CA VAL A 53 -1.45 4.03 -15.89
C VAL A 53 -1.11 4.62 -14.52
N VAL A 54 -0.05 4.11 -13.90
CA VAL A 54 0.54 4.72 -12.71
C VAL A 54 1.37 5.92 -13.14
N LEU A 55 1.14 7.07 -12.49
CA LEU A 55 1.93 8.26 -12.69
C LEU A 55 3.27 8.11 -11.95
N THR A 56 4.35 8.51 -12.62
CA THR A 56 5.68 8.53 -11.99
C THR A 56 5.70 9.52 -10.82
N ASP A 57 6.12 9.06 -9.64
CA ASP A 57 6.36 9.88 -8.45
C ASP A 57 7.73 10.58 -8.53
N ASP A 58 7.81 11.64 -9.34
CA ASP A 58 9.06 12.28 -9.74
C ASP A 58 9.73 13.15 -8.65
N LYS A 59 9.00 13.51 -7.59
CA LYS A 59 9.52 14.17 -6.38
C LYS A 59 9.60 13.23 -5.17
N LYS A 60 9.38 11.93 -5.36
CA LYS A 60 9.58 10.88 -4.36
C LYS A 60 8.75 11.07 -3.09
N LEU A 61 7.44 11.29 -3.23
CA LEU A 61 6.49 11.32 -2.12
C LEU A 61 6.47 9.99 -1.36
N GLN A 62 6.54 8.86 -2.06
CA GLN A 62 6.44 7.52 -1.51
C GLN A 62 7.80 7.00 -1.06
N ASN A 63 7.81 6.31 0.07
CA ASN A 63 9.01 5.58 0.50
C ASN A 63 9.10 4.28 -0.29
N THR A 64 10.32 3.80 -0.48
CA THR A 64 10.65 2.72 -1.41
C THR A 64 10.38 1.34 -0.79
N ASP A 65 9.30 0.69 -1.18
CA ASP A 65 8.95 -0.66 -0.73
C ASP A 65 9.38 -1.72 -1.75
N ASN A 66 10.71 -1.78 -1.96
CA ASN A 66 11.29 -2.83 -2.79
C ASN A 66 11.15 -4.19 -2.12
N VAL A 67 10.73 -5.18 -2.89
CA VAL A 67 10.58 -6.56 -2.40
C VAL A 67 11.96 -7.17 -2.17
N LEU A 68 12.16 -7.79 -1.00
CA LEU A 68 13.42 -8.40 -0.59
C LEU A 68 13.19 -9.58 0.37
N PRO A 69 14.16 -10.51 0.51
CA PRO A 69 14.03 -11.60 1.47
C PRO A 69 14.45 -11.13 2.87
N ALA A 70 13.55 -11.29 3.85
CA ALA A 70 13.86 -11.20 5.27
C ALA A 70 14.18 -12.61 5.81
N ILE A 71 15.30 -12.76 6.52
CA ILE A 71 15.89 -14.05 6.84
C ILE A 71 16.25 -14.09 8.33
N ASN A 72 15.92 -15.18 9.02
CA ASN A 72 16.43 -15.39 10.37
C ASN A 72 17.96 -15.50 10.34
N LYS A 73 18.67 -14.71 11.16
CA LYS A 73 20.13 -14.61 11.13
C LYS A 73 20.85 -15.95 11.32
N LYS A 74 20.28 -16.90 12.07
CA LYS A 74 20.87 -18.23 12.27
C LYS A 74 20.77 -19.13 11.03
N ALA A 75 19.80 -18.88 10.16
CA ALA A 75 19.60 -19.62 8.91
C ALA A 75 20.32 -18.97 7.70
N ALA A 76 20.79 -17.73 7.83
CA ALA A 76 21.34 -16.91 6.74
C ALA A 76 22.76 -17.33 6.28
N THR A 77 22.91 -18.57 5.80
CA THR A 77 24.16 -19.01 5.13
C THR A 77 24.36 -18.26 3.81
N PRO A 78 25.61 -18.04 3.36
CA PRO A 78 25.88 -17.34 2.09
C PRO A 78 25.13 -17.94 0.89
N GLN A 79 25.06 -19.27 0.80
CA GLN A 79 24.36 -19.96 -0.30
C GLN A 79 22.83 -19.79 -0.23
N LEU A 80 22.26 -19.78 0.98
CA LEU A 80 20.82 -19.50 1.17
C LEU A 80 20.48 -18.08 0.72
N VAL A 81 21.27 -17.08 1.17
CA VAL A 81 21.06 -15.68 0.79
C VAL A 81 21.23 -15.50 -0.72
N ALA A 82 22.31 -16.04 -1.29
CA ALA A 82 22.58 -15.94 -2.73
C ALA A 82 21.47 -16.59 -3.59
N ALA A 83 20.88 -17.70 -3.14
CA ALA A 83 19.76 -18.32 -3.83
C ALA A 83 18.51 -17.42 -3.81
N LEU A 84 18.20 -16.79 -2.68
CA LEU A 84 17.08 -15.84 -2.57
C LEU A 84 17.32 -14.59 -3.44
N ASP A 85 18.55 -14.10 -3.48
CA ASP A 85 18.94 -12.94 -4.29
C ASP A 85 18.78 -13.18 -5.79
N LYS A 86 18.79 -14.45 -6.26
CA LYS A 86 18.43 -14.78 -7.65
C LYS A 86 16.99 -14.42 -7.97
N VAL A 87 16.06 -14.56 -7.02
CA VAL A 87 14.68 -14.12 -7.20
C VAL A 87 14.64 -12.60 -7.30
N SER A 88 15.30 -11.89 -6.38
CA SER A 88 15.38 -10.42 -6.40
C SER A 88 15.93 -9.89 -7.73
N ALA A 89 16.97 -10.52 -8.28
CA ALA A 89 17.57 -10.12 -9.55
C ALA A 89 16.67 -10.31 -10.78
N LYS A 90 15.63 -11.15 -10.68
CA LYS A 90 14.68 -11.40 -11.77
C LYS A 90 13.39 -10.61 -11.64
N LEU A 91 13.12 -10.02 -10.47
CA LEU A 91 11.87 -9.37 -10.14
C LEU A 91 12.01 -7.84 -10.30
N ASP A 92 11.19 -7.29 -11.20
CA ASP A 92 10.96 -5.87 -11.40
C ASP A 92 9.45 -5.59 -11.30
N THR A 93 9.04 -4.32 -11.18
CA THR A 93 7.62 -3.98 -10.95
C THR A 93 6.71 -4.48 -12.08
N PRO A 94 7.03 -4.30 -13.38
CA PRO A 94 6.21 -4.88 -14.46
C PRO A 94 6.03 -6.40 -14.35
N LYS A 95 7.09 -7.14 -14.00
CA LYS A 95 7.01 -8.58 -13.78
C LYS A 95 6.18 -8.94 -12.55
N LEU A 96 6.29 -8.18 -11.47
CA LEU A 96 5.49 -8.38 -10.25
C LEU A 96 4.01 -8.13 -10.53
N ILE A 97 3.67 -7.10 -11.30
CA ILE A 97 2.31 -6.84 -11.79
C ILE A 97 1.76 -8.05 -12.55
N GLN A 98 2.54 -8.61 -13.48
CA GLN A 98 2.11 -9.80 -14.24
C GLN A 98 1.97 -11.04 -13.36
N LEU A 99 2.83 -11.19 -12.37
CA LEU A 99 2.77 -12.27 -11.38
C LEU A 99 1.49 -12.17 -10.53
N ASN A 100 1.16 -10.96 -10.07
CA ASN A 100 -0.08 -10.69 -9.32
C ASN A 100 -1.31 -10.91 -10.21
N ARG A 101 -1.28 -10.46 -11.47
CA ARG A 101 -2.35 -10.72 -12.45
C ARG A 101 -2.62 -12.21 -12.62
N ALA A 102 -1.58 -13.03 -12.72
CA ALA A 102 -1.73 -14.47 -12.87
C ALA A 102 -2.55 -15.10 -11.73
N VAL A 103 -2.44 -14.58 -10.51
CA VAL A 103 -3.16 -15.09 -9.34
C VAL A 103 -4.51 -14.41 -9.16
N ASP A 104 -4.54 -13.09 -9.14
CA ASP A 104 -5.72 -12.31 -8.75
C ASP A 104 -6.77 -12.25 -9.86
N VAL A 105 -6.33 -12.24 -11.12
CA VAL A 105 -7.20 -12.10 -12.29
C VAL A 105 -7.36 -13.44 -13.00
N ASP A 106 -6.26 -14.10 -13.35
CA ASP A 106 -6.29 -15.37 -14.10
C ASP A 106 -6.56 -16.59 -13.20
N ARG A 107 -6.64 -16.38 -11.88
CA ARG A 107 -7.00 -17.41 -10.88
C ARG A 107 -6.05 -18.60 -10.81
N LYS A 108 -4.79 -18.43 -11.21
CA LYS A 108 -3.75 -19.43 -10.94
C LYS A 108 -3.49 -19.50 -9.44
N THR A 109 -3.05 -20.67 -8.97
CA THR A 109 -2.53 -20.75 -7.61
C THR A 109 -1.15 -20.06 -7.53
N PRO A 110 -0.75 -19.53 -6.37
CA PRO A 110 0.61 -18.98 -6.18
C PRO A 110 1.72 -19.93 -6.63
N GLN A 111 1.55 -21.24 -6.40
CA GLN A 111 2.52 -22.27 -6.80
C GLN A 111 2.70 -22.33 -8.32
N VAL A 112 1.58 -22.33 -9.07
CA VAL A 112 1.62 -22.43 -10.53
C VAL A 112 2.21 -21.15 -11.13
N ALA A 113 1.77 -19.98 -10.65
CA ALA A 113 2.28 -18.70 -11.10
C ALA A 113 3.80 -18.57 -10.85
N ALA A 114 4.27 -18.96 -9.66
CA ALA A 114 5.69 -18.97 -9.31
C ALA A 114 6.49 -19.95 -10.18
N GLN A 115 5.97 -21.16 -10.44
CA GLN A 115 6.65 -22.15 -11.27
C GLN A 115 6.83 -21.69 -12.71
N GLU A 116 5.78 -21.12 -13.32
CA GLU A 116 5.85 -20.56 -14.66
C GLU A 116 6.81 -19.38 -14.74
N PHE A 117 6.72 -18.45 -13.78
CA PHE A 117 7.64 -17.32 -13.69
C PHE A 117 9.09 -17.77 -13.58
N ALA A 118 9.36 -18.73 -12.69
CA ALA A 118 10.71 -19.24 -12.45
C ALA A 118 11.31 -19.89 -13.70
N GLY A 119 10.52 -20.68 -14.43
CA GLY A 119 10.93 -21.29 -15.69
C GLY A 119 11.17 -20.27 -16.79
N ALA A 120 10.28 -19.29 -16.95
CA ALA A 120 10.39 -18.27 -18.00
C ALA A 120 11.57 -17.30 -17.78
N ASN A 121 11.98 -17.07 -16.53
CA ASN A 121 13.00 -16.09 -16.18
C ASN A 121 14.35 -16.70 -15.77
N GLY A 122 14.48 -18.03 -15.77
CA GLY A 122 15.71 -18.72 -15.37
C GLY A 122 16.09 -18.43 -13.91
N VAL A 123 15.11 -18.45 -13.00
CA VAL A 123 15.34 -18.13 -11.57
C VAL A 123 16.36 -19.07 -10.94
N THR A 124 16.41 -20.33 -11.37
CA THR A 124 17.31 -21.35 -10.83
C THR A 124 18.72 -21.34 -11.43
N ASP A 125 18.99 -20.48 -12.41
CA ASP A 125 20.20 -20.53 -13.20
C ASP A 125 21.43 -20.12 -12.39
N GLY A 126 22.42 -21.03 -12.37
CA GLY A 126 23.67 -20.83 -11.64
C GLY A 126 23.46 -20.69 -10.12
N ILE A 127 22.43 -21.32 -9.55
CA ILE A 127 22.32 -21.48 -8.10
C ILE A 127 23.31 -22.55 -7.64
N GLU A 128 24.18 -22.17 -6.71
CA GLU A 128 25.11 -23.09 -6.06
C GLU A 128 24.40 -23.89 -4.97
N LYS A 129 24.82 -25.14 -4.78
CA LYS A 129 24.28 -25.98 -3.70
C LYS A 129 24.85 -25.54 -2.35
N GLY A 130 23.97 -25.29 -1.40
CA GLY A 130 24.30 -25.05 -0.01
C GLY A 130 24.43 -26.34 0.81
N PRO A 131 24.59 -26.22 2.14
CA PRO A 131 24.65 -27.36 3.07
C PRO A 131 23.33 -28.15 3.18
N GLY A 132 22.25 -27.67 2.54
CA GLY A 132 20.91 -28.27 2.63
C GLY A 132 20.27 -28.04 4.00
N GLY A 133 19.32 -28.92 4.36
CA GLY A 133 18.53 -28.82 5.59
C GLY A 133 17.09 -28.35 5.35
N GLN A 134 16.31 -28.27 6.43
CA GLN A 134 14.90 -27.86 6.36
C GLN A 134 14.79 -26.35 6.47
N VAL A 135 14.00 -25.75 5.57
CA VAL A 135 13.70 -24.32 5.57
C VAL A 135 12.19 -24.14 5.49
N THR A 136 11.64 -23.35 6.39
CA THR A 136 10.26 -22.88 6.31
C THR A 136 10.25 -21.45 5.79
N VAL A 137 9.68 -21.25 4.61
CA VAL A 137 9.40 -19.92 4.07
C VAL A 137 7.99 -19.51 4.54
N GLY A 138 7.90 -18.45 5.32
CA GLY A 138 6.64 -17.85 5.70
C GLY A 138 6.07 -16.96 4.60
N ALA A 139 4.76 -16.75 4.64
CA ALA A 139 4.06 -15.79 3.77
C ALA A 139 3.00 -15.00 4.54
N GLY A 140 2.77 -13.78 4.09
CA GLY A 140 1.63 -12.95 4.47
C GLY A 140 0.30 -13.54 4.00
N ASN A 141 -0.81 -13.00 4.52
CA ASN A 141 -2.18 -13.41 4.13
C ASN A 141 -2.69 -12.75 2.84
N PHE A 142 -1.83 -12.58 1.84
CA PHE A 142 -2.18 -12.00 0.54
C PHE A 142 -1.39 -12.66 -0.60
N SER A 143 -1.91 -12.54 -1.82
CA SER A 143 -1.48 -13.32 -2.99
C SER A 143 -0.03 -13.05 -3.40
N GLU A 144 0.41 -11.78 -3.42
CA GLU A 144 1.78 -11.42 -3.79
C GLU A 144 2.79 -12.09 -2.86
N SER A 145 2.66 -11.91 -1.53
CA SER A 145 3.57 -12.51 -0.56
C SER A 145 3.59 -14.04 -0.65
N GLN A 146 2.44 -14.69 -0.86
CA GLN A 146 2.38 -16.14 -1.08
C GLN A 146 3.12 -16.57 -2.36
N THR A 147 2.99 -15.80 -3.43
CA THR A 147 3.60 -16.12 -4.72
C THR A 147 5.11 -15.91 -4.69
N VAL A 148 5.59 -14.82 -4.08
CA VAL A 148 7.03 -14.60 -3.88
C VAL A 148 7.62 -15.63 -2.91
N ALA A 149 6.88 -16.08 -1.89
CA ALA A 149 7.32 -17.16 -1.02
C ALA A 149 7.51 -18.50 -1.78
N GLU A 150 6.64 -18.80 -2.74
CA GLU A 150 6.83 -19.97 -3.62
C GLU A 150 8.03 -19.79 -4.57
N LEU A 151 8.34 -18.58 -5.04
CA LEU A 151 9.59 -18.31 -5.78
C LEU A 151 10.83 -18.55 -4.91
N TYR A 152 10.82 -18.12 -3.65
CA TYR A 152 11.89 -18.42 -2.70
C TYR A 152 12.02 -19.93 -2.47
N LYS A 153 10.90 -20.66 -2.35
CA LYS A 153 10.93 -22.13 -2.27
C LYS A 153 11.60 -22.76 -3.48
N ILE A 154 11.29 -22.31 -4.70
CA ILE A 154 11.89 -22.84 -5.93
C ILE A 154 13.41 -22.60 -5.91
N ALA A 155 13.85 -21.37 -5.64
CA ALA A 155 15.27 -21.03 -5.62
C ALA A 155 16.05 -21.80 -4.53
N LEU A 156 15.49 -21.88 -3.32
CA LEU A 156 16.10 -22.62 -2.21
C LEU A 156 16.11 -24.14 -2.44
N THR A 157 15.08 -24.70 -3.09
CA THR A 157 15.08 -26.12 -3.46
C THR A 157 16.19 -26.41 -4.48
N ALA A 158 16.41 -25.53 -5.45
CA ALA A 158 17.53 -25.63 -6.39
C ALA A 158 18.90 -25.54 -5.68
N ALA A 159 18.98 -24.76 -4.59
CA ALA A 159 20.15 -24.70 -3.72
C ALA A 159 20.33 -25.91 -2.79
N GLY A 160 19.44 -26.92 -2.86
CA GLY A 160 19.56 -28.18 -2.12
C GLY A 160 18.87 -28.21 -0.75
N TYR A 161 18.06 -27.21 -0.42
CA TYR A 161 17.26 -27.20 0.82
C TYR A 161 15.94 -27.98 0.64
N GLN A 162 15.43 -28.55 1.72
CA GLN A 162 14.06 -29.08 1.80
C GLN A 162 13.14 -27.97 2.29
N VAL A 163 12.27 -27.48 1.42
CA VAL A 163 11.55 -26.23 1.67
C VAL A 163 10.05 -26.44 1.73
N LYS A 164 9.42 -25.91 2.79
CA LYS A 164 7.96 -25.77 2.89
C LYS A 164 7.58 -24.29 2.93
N VAL A 165 6.44 -23.96 2.32
CA VAL A 165 5.82 -22.63 2.43
C VAL A 165 4.69 -22.71 3.44
N GLN A 166 4.58 -21.71 4.30
CA GLN A 166 3.52 -21.63 5.31
C GLN A 166 2.98 -20.19 5.39
N THR A 167 1.70 -20.02 5.11
CA THR A 167 1.02 -18.75 5.39
C THR A 167 0.82 -18.60 6.90
N ILE A 168 1.32 -17.50 7.46
CA ILE A 168 1.27 -17.26 8.91
C ILE A 168 0.21 -16.21 9.27
N GLY A 169 -0.03 -15.24 8.40
CA GLY A 169 -0.99 -14.16 8.67
C GLY A 169 -0.39 -12.79 8.39
N ASN A 170 -0.74 -11.82 9.22
CA ASN A 170 -0.19 -10.46 9.20
C ASN A 170 1.23 -10.40 9.78
N ARG A 171 1.89 -9.26 9.55
CA ARG A 171 3.28 -9.00 9.94
C ARG A 171 3.52 -9.15 11.43
N GLU A 172 2.57 -8.73 12.26
CA GLU A 172 2.60 -8.86 13.71
C GLU A 172 2.68 -10.31 14.19
N LEU A 173 2.31 -11.28 13.34
CA LEU A 173 2.40 -12.71 13.64
C LEU A 173 3.66 -13.33 13.02
N TYR A 174 3.96 -13.04 11.75
CA TYR A 174 5.08 -13.71 11.08
C TYR A 174 6.45 -13.12 11.45
N GLU A 175 6.55 -11.83 11.73
CA GLU A 175 7.84 -11.21 12.07
C GLU A 175 8.40 -11.79 13.39
N PRO A 176 7.62 -11.91 14.49
CA PRO A 176 8.12 -12.56 15.69
C PRO A 176 8.43 -14.05 15.49
N ALA A 177 7.70 -14.73 14.60
CA ALA A 177 7.99 -16.11 14.23
C ALA A 177 9.32 -16.23 13.46
N LEU A 178 9.61 -15.26 12.60
CA LEU A 178 10.87 -15.16 11.85
C LEU A 178 12.04 -14.90 12.81
N GLU A 179 11.94 -13.92 13.71
CA GLU A 179 12.99 -13.65 14.71
C GLU A 179 13.29 -14.87 15.59
N LYS A 180 12.25 -15.57 16.05
CA LYS A 180 12.37 -16.78 16.89
C LYS A 180 12.87 -18.00 16.11
N GLY A 181 12.97 -17.91 14.78
CA GLY A 181 13.38 -19.02 13.92
C GLY A 181 12.34 -20.13 13.80
N GLN A 182 11.06 -19.84 14.07
CA GLN A 182 9.95 -20.76 13.78
C GLN A 182 9.70 -20.87 12.28
N ILE A 183 9.99 -19.78 11.56
CA ILE A 183 10.17 -19.71 10.11
C ILE A 183 11.55 -19.10 9.84
N GLN A 184 12.13 -19.37 8.67
CA GLN A 184 13.51 -18.96 8.36
C GLN A 184 13.58 -17.83 7.35
N VAL A 185 12.59 -17.70 6.46
CA VAL A 185 12.57 -16.71 5.37
C VAL A 185 11.16 -16.18 5.19
N VAL A 186 10.98 -14.90 4.89
CA VAL A 186 9.70 -14.29 4.47
C VAL A 186 9.97 -13.24 3.38
N PRO A 187 9.13 -13.11 2.33
CA PRO A 187 9.14 -11.95 1.45
C PRO A 187 8.71 -10.68 2.19
N GLU A 188 9.50 -9.62 2.09
CA GLU A 188 9.23 -8.35 2.75
C GLU A 188 9.46 -7.14 1.86
N TYR A 189 8.99 -6.00 2.35
CA TYR A 189 9.00 -4.69 1.71
C TYR A 189 9.88 -3.74 2.51
N ALA A 190 10.84 -3.11 1.85
CA ALA A 190 11.97 -2.48 2.52
C ALA A 190 11.58 -1.39 3.53
N ALA A 191 10.80 -0.39 3.12
CA ALA A 191 10.42 0.74 3.97
C ALA A 191 9.47 0.29 5.08
N THR A 192 8.45 -0.50 4.74
CA THR A 192 7.45 -0.98 5.68
C THR A 192 8.07 -1.86 6.78
N MET A 193 8.99 -2.77 6.44
CA MET A 193 9.68 -3.57 7.44
C MET A 193 10.65 -2.73 8.29
N ALA A 194 11.30 -1.72 7.71
CA ALA A 194 12.16 -0.82 8.47
C ALA A 194 11.36 -0.08 9.55
N GLU A 195 10.20 0.47 9.20
CA GLU A 195 9.34 1.16 10.16
C GLU A 195 8.69 0.21 11.17
N PHE A 196 8.38 -1.02 10.77
CA PHE A 196 7.86 -2.02 11.67
C PHE A 196 8.86 -2.34 12.79
N LEU A 197 10.13 -2.61 12.43
CA LEU A 197 11.18 -2.87 13.40
C LEU A 197 11.53 -1.64 14.24
N ASN A 198 11.57 -0.46 13.62
CA ASN A 198 11.79 0.81 14.31
C ASN A 198 10.71 1.06 15.38
N THR A 199 9.43 0.91 15.01
CA THR A 199 8.30 1.09 15.93
C THR A 199 8.32 0.07 17.05
N LYS A 200 8.67 -1.17 16.74
CA LYS A 200 8.81 -2.24 17.72
C LYS A 200 9.91 -1.95 18.74
N ALA A 201 11.05 -1.41 18.29
CA ALA A 201 12.19 -1.10 19.15
C ALA A 201 12.01 0.21 19.94
N ASN A 202 11.43 1.24 19.32
CA ASN A 202 11.47 2.62 19.79
C ASN A 202 10.08 3.19 20.14
N GLY A 203 9.01 2.44 19.93
CA GLY A 203 7.62 2.82 20.20
C GLY A 203 6.92 3.49 19.01
N LYS A 204 5.59 3.65 19.13
CA LYS A 204 4.70 4.16 18.07
C LYS A 204 4.97 5.59 17.61
N ASP A 205 5.70 6.37 18.42
CA ASP A 205 6.02 7.78 18.16
C ASP A 205 7.47 7.95 17.68
N ALA A 206 8.14 6.84 17.34
CA ALA A 206 9.49 6.84 16.79
C ALA A 206 9.52 7.65 15.49
N GLN A 207 10.60 8.41 15.29
CA GLN A 207 10.81 9.12 14.03
C GLN A 207 11.04 8.10 12.91
N PRO A 208 10.43 8.29 11.73
CA PRO A 208 10.62 7.40 10.59
C PRO A 208 12.11 7.28 10.21
N ILE A 209 12.53 6.07 9.88
CA ILE A 209 13.91 5.75 9.47
C ILE A 209 14.01 5.37 7.99
N SER A 210 12.87 5.12 7.35
CA SER A 210 12.76 4.87 5.92
C SER A 210 12.64 6.18 5.14
N SER A 211 13.09 6.13 3.89
CA SER A 211 13.07 7.25 2.97
C SER A 211 12.73 6.78 1.55
N PRO A 212 12.56 7.72 0.61
CA PRO A 212 12.46 7.37 -0.80
C PRO A 212 13.79 6.94 -1.43
N GLU A 213 14.92 7.09 -0.74
CA GLU A 213 16.20 6.55 -1.20
C GLU A 213 16.38 5.10 -0.76
N LEU A 214 16.38 4.17 -1.71
CA LEU A 214 16.50 2.73 -1.46
C LEU A 214 17.71 2.37 -0.60
N GLU A 215 18.89 2.92 -0.91
CA GLU A 215 20.11 2.63 -0.17
C GLU A 215 20.01 3.05 1.30
N LYS A 216 19.43 4.22 1.59
CA LYS A 216 19.23 4.69 2.96
C LYS A 216 18.23 3.82 3.71
N THR A 217 17.10 3.50 3.07
CA THR A 217 16.07 2.64 3.64
C THR A 217 16.61 1.24 3.96
N VAL A 218 17.35 0.63 3.03
CA VAL A 218 17.94 -0.70 3.24
C VAL A 218 19.05 -0.66 4.29
N ALA A 219 19.84 0.41 4.38
CA ALA A 219 20.84 0.55 5.44
C ALA A 219 20.19 0.66 6.83
N ALA A 220 19.12 1.46 6.94
CA ALA A 220 18.33 1.58 8.17
C ALA A 220 17.66 0.24 8.54
N LEU A 221 17.04 -0.42 7.56
CA LEU A 221 16.45 -1.75 7.71
C LEU A 221 17.46 -2.78 8.22
N LYS A 222 18.65 -2.85 7.64
CA LYS A 222 19.72 -3.76 8.08
C LYS A 222 20.15 -3.46 9.52
N THR A 223 20.23 -2.18 9.89
CA THR A 223 20.59 -1.76 11.25
C THR A 223 19.57 -2.23 12.28
N GLU A 224 18.28 -2.06 12.04
CA GLU A 224 17.23 -2.57 12.94
C GLU A 224 17.12 -4.10 12.89
N GLY A 225 17.26 -4.68 11.71
CA GLY A 225 17.29 -6.14 11.52
C GLY A 225 18.36 -6.83 12.34
N ASP A 226 19.57 -6.28 12.36
CA ASP A 226 20.68 -6.86 13.12
C ASP A 226 20.39 -6.90 14.62
N LYS A 227 19.67 -5.91 15.16
CA LYS A 227 19.21 -5.88 16.57
C LYS A 227 18.14 -6.94 16.84
N SER A 228 17.32 -7.22 15.83
CA SER A 228 16.24 -8.23 15.84
C SER A 228 16.70 -9.65 15.49
N GLY A 229 17.99 -9.87 15.20
CA GLY A 229 18.47 -11.18 14.77
C GLY A 229 17.96 -11.57 13.36
N LEU A 230 17.77 -10.58 12.50
CA LEU A 230 17.35 -10.72 11.11
C LEU A 230 18.47 -10.28 10.16
N VAL A 231 18.50 -10.89 8.99
CA VAL A 231 19.35 -10.54 7.85
C VAL A 231 18.45 -10.30 6.65
N PHE A 232 18.81 -9.33 5.82
CA PHE A 232 18.07 -9.00 4.60
C PHE A 232 18.96 -9.21 3.39
N GLY A 233 18.42 -9.90 2.37
CA GLY A 233 19.12 -10.07 1.08
C GLY A 233 19.11 -8.80 0.24
N GLN A 234 19.45 -8.95 -1.03
CA GLN A 234 19.41 -7.85 -1.99
C GLN A 234 17.97 -7.46 -2.32
N PRO A 235 17.63 -6.16 -2.33
CA PRO A 235 16.33 -5.72 -2.81
C PRO A 235 16.20 -5.98 -4.31
N SER A 236 15.01 -6.42 -4.71
CA SER A 236 14.62 -6.47 -6.12
C SER A 236 14.39 -5.06 -6.67
N GLN A 237 14.25 -4.94 -8.00
CA GLN A 237 13.77 -3.69 -8.61
C GLN A 237 12.25 -3.54 -8.50
N ALA A 238 11.55 -4.60 -8.07
CA ALA A 238 10.12 -4.58 -7.91
C ALA A 238 9.73 -3.84 -6.65
N GLN A 239 8.75 -2.95 -6.79
CA GLN A 239 8.17 -2.16 -5.71
C GLN A 239 6.68 -2.49 -5.60
N ASP A 240 6.23 -2.72 -4.36
CA ASP A 240 4.82 -2.69 -3.99
C ASP A 240 4.63 -1.60 -2.93
N GLN A 241 4.22 -0.43 -3.40
CA GLN A 241 4.01 0.75 -2.59
C GLN A 241 2.78 1.49 -3.04
N ASN A 242 2.31 2.41 -2.20
CA ASN A 242 1.30 3.38 -2.60
C ASN A 242 1.72 4.09 -3.89
N ALA A 243 0.78 4.26 -4.81
CA ALA A 243 0.98 4.95 -6.07
C ALA A 243 -0.32 5.66 -6.46
N PHE A 244 -0.27 6.48 -7.50
CA PHE A 244 -1.46 7.15 -8.03
C PHE A 244 -1.64 6.77 -9.49
N ALA A 245 -2.82 6.22 -9.78
CA ALA A 245 -3.18 5.83 -11.13
C ALA A 245 -4.30 6.71 -11.68
N VAL A 246 -4.26 6.89 -12.99
CA VAL A 246 -5.32 7.47 -13.81
C VAL A 246 -5.69 6.48 -14.91
N THR A 247 -6.79 6.69 -15.62
CA THR A 247 -7.03 5.91 -16.84
C THR A 247 -6.04 6.33 -17.93
N LYS A 248 -5.69 5.41 -18.83
CA LYS A 248 -4.86 5.77 -19.99
C LYS A 248 -5.53 6.85 -20.84
N ALA A 249 -6.84 6.81 -20.99
CA ALA A 249 -7.61 7.84 -21.68
C ALA A 249 -7.48 9.22 -21.00
N PHE A 250 -7.47 9.29 -19.67
CA PHE A 250 -7.20 10.52 -18.94
C PHE A 250 -5.76 11.02 -19.19
N ALA A 251 -4.78 10.13 -19.07
CA ALA A 251 -3.37 10.45 -19.31
C ALA A 251 -3.12 11.00 -20.71
N ASP A 252 -3.68 10.35 -21.73
CA ASP A 252 -3.53 10.76 -23.13
C ASP A 252 -4.25 12.10 -23.40
N LYS A 253 -5.46 12.30 -22.84
CA LYS A 253 -6.24 13.52 -23.03
C LYS A 253 -5.58 14.76 -22.43
N TYR A 254 -5.04 14.64 -21.22
CA TYR A 254 -4.47 15.75 -20.47
C TYR A 254 -2.94 15.81 -20.54
N GLY A 255 -2.30 14.84 -21.21
CA GLY A 255 -0.86 14.74 -21.36
C GLY A 255 -0.14 14.61 -20.03
N VAL A 256 -0.62 13.74 -19.13
CA VAL A 256 -0.03 13.52 -17.80
C VAL A 256 0.71 12.19 -17.72
N SER A 257 1.95 12.22 -17.23
CA SER A 257 2.79 11.03 -17.05
C SER A 257 3.46 10.95 -15.68
N THR A 258 3.56 12.08 -14.99
CA THR A 258 4.13 12.21 -13.64
C THR A 258 3.12 12.85 -12.68
N LEU A 259 3.41 12.76 -11.38
CA LEU A 259 2.66 13.50 -10.37
C LEU A 259 2.83 15.01 -10.51
N SER A 260 4.01 15.49 -10.94
CA SER A 260 4.19 16.91 -11.28
C SER A 260 3.36 17.35 -12.49
N ASP A 261 3.22 16.52 -13.53
CA ASP A 261 2.32 16.82 -14.66
C ASP A 261 0.87 16.95 -14.18
N LEU A 262 0.43 16.01 -13.33
CA LEU A 262 -0.90 16.03 -12.75
C LEU A 262 -1.13 17.30 -11.91
N ALA A 263 -0.16 17.67 -11.08
CA ALA A 263 -0.20 18.90 -10.30
C ALA A 263 -0.32 20.14 -11.18
N ALA A 264 0.56 20.27 -12.17
CA ALA A 264 0.62 21.45 -13.03
C ALA A 264 -0.60 21.61 -13.94
N LYS A 265 -1.16 20.50 -14.46
CA LYS A 265 -2.20 20.53 -15.50
C LYS A 265 -3.60 20.27 -14.96
N CYS A 266 -3.70 19.53 -13.86
CA CYS A 266 -4.94 18.96 -13.37
C CYS A 266 -5.24 19.26 -11.90
N SER A 267 -4.48 20.11 -11.22
CA SER A 267 -4.93 20.69 -9.95
C SER A 267 -6.14 21.59 -10.22
N GLY A 268 -7.26 21.40 -9.50
CA GLY A 268 -8.47 22.20 -9.75
C GLY A 268 -9.81 21.51 -9.50
N GLN A 269 -10.88 22.28 -9.63
CA GLN A 269 -12.25 21.96 -9.22
C GLN A 269 -12.84 20.70 -9.87
N ALA A 270 -12.52 20.43 -11.14
CA ALA A 270 -13.04 19.26 -11.86
C ALA A 270 -12.34 17.94 -11.47
N THR A 271 -11.21 18.00 -10.77
CA THR A 271 -10.41 16.83 -10.45
C THR A 271 -10.92 16.14 -9.20
N VAL A 272 -11.15 14.83 -9.28
CA VAL A 272 -11.60 14.00 -8.18
C VAL A 272 -10.48 13.02 -7.80
N LEU A 273 -9.96 13.15 -6.57
CA LEU A 273 -9.03 12.18 -5.99
C LEU A 273 -9.81 11.08 -5.25
N ALA A 274 -9.52 9.82 -5.53
CA ALA A 274 -10.08 8.67 -4.85
C ALA A 274 -9.04 7.97 -3.97
N GLY A 275 -9.45 7.50 -2.80
CA GLY A 275 -8.60 6.72 -1.91
C GLY A 275 -9.31 6.37 -0.60
N PRO A 276 -8.61 5.73 0.35
CA PRO A 276 -9.20 5.33 1.62
C PRO A 276 -9.60 6.53 2.49
N PRO A 277 -10.54 6.38 3.45
CA PRO A 277 -11.09 7.50 4.22
C PRO A 277 -10.06 8.37 4.95
N GLU A 278 -8.92 7.79 5.32
CA GLU A 278 -7.79 8.47 5.97
C GLU A 278 -6.86 9.22 5.00
N CYS A 279 -6.96 8.98 3.69
CA CYS A 279 -6.10 9.61 2.68
C CYS A 279 -6.00 11.14 2.79
N PRO A 280 -7.08 11.90 3.09
CA PRO A 280 -7.00 13.35 3.26
C PRO A 280 -5.97 13.81 4.29
N GLN A 281 -5.73 13.03 5.35
CA GLN A 281 -4.79 13.39 6.42
C GLN A 281 -3.44 12.67 6.32
N ARG A 282 -3.28 11.72 5.39
CA ARG A 282 -2.05 10.91 5.32
C ARG A 282 -0.92 11.64 4.59
N PRO A 283 0.27 11.75 5.19
CA PRO A 283 1.45 12.35 4.53
C PRO A 283 1.90 11.62 3.26
N LYS A 284 1.49 10.36 3.08
CA LYS A 284 1.78 9.55 1.89
C LYS A 284 0.56 9.42 0.95
N CYS A 285 -0.45 10.28 1.13
CA CYS A 285 -1.63 10.35 0.29
C CYS A 285 -1.94 11.83 -0.07
N GLN A 286 -3.16 12.33 0.17
CA GLN A 286 -3.55 13.68 -0.25
C GLN A 286 -2.74 14.77 0.43
N ALA A 287 -2.49 14.69 1.75
CA ALA A 287 -1.72 15.72 2.46
C ALA A 287 -0.31 15.87 1.85
N GLY A 288 0.33 14.75 1.52
CA GLY A 288 1.62 14.75 0.82
C GLY A 288 1.57 15.24 -0.62
N LEU A 289 0.50 14.94 -1.37
CA LEU A 289 0.30 15.52 -2.70
C LEU A 289 0.18 17.05 -2.65
N VAL A 290 -0.46 17.60 -1.62
CA VAL A 290 -0.51 19.05 -1.40
C VAL A 290 0.89 19.58 -1.05
N GLU A 291 1.55 18.99 -0.07
CA GLU A 291 2.84 19.50 0.45
C GLU A 291 3.99 19.38 -0.57
N VAL A 292 4.10 18.25 -1.27
CA VAL A 292 5.24 17.95 -2.15
C VAL A 292 5.01 18.46 -3.58
N TYR A 293 3.76 18.40 -4.05
CA TYR A 293 3.43 18.68 -5.44
C TYR A 293 2.61 19.94 -5.65
N ASP A 294 2.07 20.56 -4.59
CA ASP A 294 1.05 21.63 -4.69
C ASP A 294 -0.19 21.18 -5.48
N PHE A 295 -0.50 19.87 -5.43
CA PHE A 295 -1.69 19.33 -6.08
C PHE A 295 -2.89 19.42 -5.16
N LYS A 296 -3.95 20.07 -5.63
CA LYS A 296 -5.23 20.22 -4.93
C LYS A 296 -6.34 19.70 -5.84
N ALA A 297 -6.94 18.57 -5.45
CA ALA A 297 -8.16 18.09 -6.10
C ALA A 297 -9.35 18.97 -5.70
N GLY A 298 -10.33 19.11 -6.58
CA GLY A 298 -11.57 19.83 -6.30
C GLY A 298 -12.47 19.07 -5.32
N SER A 299 -12.38 17.74 -5.31
CA SER A 299 -13.10 16.90 -4.35
C SER A 299 -12.35 15.59 -4.08
N PHE A 300 -12.73 14.95 -2.97
CA PHE A 300 -12.21 13.65 -2.56
C PHE A 300 -13.34 12.61 -2.53
N SER A 301 -13.09 11.44 -3.11
CA SER A 301 -13.97 10.28 -3.08
C SER A 301 -13.41 9.24 -2.12
N SER A 302 -14.12 9.03 -1.00
CA SER A 302 -13.75 8.05 0.02
C SER A 302 -14.15 6.64 -0.44
N LEU A 303 -13.16 5.81 -0.75
CA LEU A 303 -13.27 4.46 -1.33
C LEU A 303 -12.27 3.51 -0.65
N ASP A 304 -11.94 2.36 -1.25
CA ASP A 304 -10.94 1.42 -0.74
C ASP A 304 -9.51 1.77 -1.20
N ALA A 305 -8.49 1.34 -0.45
CA ALA A 305 -7.09 1.53 -0.80
C ALA A 305 -6.70 0.61 -1.98
N GLY A 306 -6.62 1.15 -3.19
CA GLY A 306 -6.25 0.39 -4.40
C GLY A 306 -7.17 -0.77 -4.76
N GLY A 307 -8.34 -0.90 -4.12
CA GLY A 307 -9.22 -2.04 -4.30
C GLY A 307 -10.26 -1.87 -5.42
N PRO A 308 -11.23 -2.79 -5.52
CA PRO A 308 -12.27 -2.77 -6.54
C PRO A 308 -13.06 -1.46 -6.63
N GLN A 309 -13.31 -0.75 -5.52
CA GLN A 309 -14.13 0.47 -5.57
C GLN A 309 -13.38 1.62 -6.24
N THR A 310 -12.12 1.86 -5.84
CA THR A 310 -11.24 2.86 -6.45
C THR A 310 -10.99 2.57 -7.92
N LYS A 311 -10.72 1.31 -8.28
CA LYS A 311 -10.56 0.89 -9.69
C LYS A 311 -11.84 1.12 -10.49
N ASN A 312 -13.00 0.75 -9.95
CA ASN A 312 -14.27 0.97 -10.65
C ASN A 312 -14.57 2.45 -10.84
N ALA A 313 -14.29 3.29 -9.83
CA ALA A 313 -14.47 4.74 -9.94
C ALA A 313 -13.59 5.35 -11.04
N LEU A 314 -12.35 4.87 -11.21
CA LEU A 314 -11.51 5.25 -12.35
C LEU A 314 -12.11 4.76 -13.68
N LYS A 315 -12.51 3.49 -13.77
CA LYS A 315 -13.09 2.90 -15.00
C LYS A 315 -14.33 3.63 -15.49
N THR A 316 -15.25 3.95 -14.59
CA THR A 316 -16.52 4.61 -14.93
C THR A 316 -16.39 6.12 -15.09
N GLY A 317 -15.21 6.70 -14.83
CA GLY A 317 -15.02 8.14 -14.84
C GLY A 317 -15.74 8.85 -13.69
N SER A 318 -15.88 8.18 -12.54
CA SER A 318 -16.35 8.81 -11.30
C SER A 318 -15.19 9.42 -10.48
N ALA A 319 -13.95 9.01 -10.76
CA ALA A 319 -12.72 9.58 -10.19
C ALA A 319 -11.72 9.92 -11.29
N SER A 320 -10.94 10.99 -11.12
CA SER A 320 -9.88 11.39 -12.06
C SER A 320 -8.58 10.62 -11.79
N VAL A 321 -8.22 10.50 -10.51
CA VAL A 321 -7.00 9.87 -10.02
C VAL A 321 -7.33 9.06 -8.76
N GLY A 322 -6.71 7.89 -8.60
CA GLY A 322 -6.94 6.99 -7.47
C GLY A 322 -5.64 6.54 -6.82
N LEU A 323 -5.64 6.44 -5.50
CA LEU A 323 -4.59 5.73 -4.76
C LEU A 323 -4.67 4.24 -5.07
N VAL A 324 -3.60 3.67 -5.59
CA VAL A 324 -3.44 2.24 -5.91
C VAL A 324 -2.12 1.71 -5.35
N PHE A 325 -1.88 0.41 -5.51
CA PHE A 325 -0.57 -0.19 -5.26
C PHE A 325 0.22 -0.31 -6.57
N SER A 326 1.54 -0.08 -6.53
CA SER A 326 2.40 -0.07 -7.72
C SER A 326 2.54 -1.42 -8.39
N SER A 327 2.31 -2.52 -7.67
CA SER A 327 2.34 -3.89 -8.20
C SER A 327 0.95 -4.45 -8.52
N ASP A 328 -0.09 -3.62 -8.47
CA ASP A 328 -1.47 -4.09 -8.61
C ASP A 328 -1.72 -4.78 -9.96
N ALA A 329 -2.34 -5.96 -9.91
CA ALA A 329 -2.70 -6.77 -11.08
C ALA A 329 -3.49 -6.01 -12.16
N ALA A 330 -4.30 -5.01 -11.76
CA ALA A 330 -5.10 -4.21 -12.69
C ALA A 330 -4.25 -3.27 -13.57
N LEU A 331 -2.96 -3.08 -13.25
CA LEU A 331 -2.02 -2.28 -14.03
C LEU A 331 -1.37 -3.07 -15.16
N ALA A 332 -1.58 -4.39 -15.21
CA ALA A 332 -1.06 -5.22 -16.29
C ALA A 332 -1.70 -4.81 -17.61
N THR A 333 -0.87 -4.33 -18.55
CA THR A 333 -1.30 -4.10 -19.93
C THR A 333 -1.56 -5.45 -20.59
N SER A 334 -2.72 -5.59 -21.22
CA SER A 334 -3.07 -6.69 -22.14
C SER A 334 -2.18 -6.70 -23.38
#